data_AF-A0A7W0TV01-F1
#
_entry.id   AF-A0A7W0TV01-F1
#
_cell.length_a   1.000
_cell.length_b   1.000
_cell.length_c   1.000
_cell.angle_alpha   90.00
_cell.angle_beta   90.00
_cell.angle_gamma   90.00
#
_symmetry.space_group_name_H-M   'P 1'
#
loop_
_entity.id
_entity.type
_entity.pdbx_description
1 polymer ?
#
loop_
_entity_poly.entity_id
_entity_poly.type
_entity_poly.pdbx_seq_one_letter_code
_entity_poly.pdbx_strand_id
1 'polypeptide(L)'
;MIERPVDHSSRLLAGELADPEDDERAAALHPEERLRRRDFLGRTAAVAGLAGLAGVLPAETLIAEAAKQAGRTPFPKPRDLPIDTFVVLMMENRSFDHYFGWHPKADGRNAGLAYPALDGSEVPTRHLTPDFQGCDFRDPDHGWIGGRHQYNAGRMDGFYTGNPEGDGSDEFALGYYLKEDLGFIPHAADAFTLYDRWF
;
A
#
# COMPACT_ATOMS: atom_id res chain seq x y z
N MET A 1 -52.45 25.31 14.08
CA MET A 1 -51.89 23.99 13.75
C MET A 1 -51.13 23.55 14.99
N ILE A 2 -51.64 22.56 15.74
CA ILE A 2 -51.09 22.17 17.04
C ILE A 2 -50.07 21.05 16.78
N GLU A 3 -48.80 21.33 17.06
CA GLU A 3 -47.73 20.33 16.96
C GLU A 3 -47.87 19.25 18.04
N ARG A 4 -47.56 18.02 17.68
CA ARG A 4 -47.59 16.87 18.61
C ARG A 4 -46.43 16.99 19.61
N PRO A 5 -46.63 16.70 20.90
CA PRO A 5 -45.53 16.73 21.87
C PRO A 5 -44.44 15.73 21.50
N VAL A 6 -43.19 16.09 21.83
CA VAL A 6 -42.00 15.29 21.60
C VAL A 6 -42.10 13.98 22.39
N ASP A 7 -41.85 12.86 21.72
CA ASP A 7 -41.87 11.54 22.32
C ASP A 7 -40.70 11.37 23.32
N HIS A 8 -41.02 11.28 24.60
CA HIS A 8 -40.06 11.09 25.69
C HIS A 8 -39.86 9.62 26.10
N SER A 9 -40.41 8.67 25.34
CA SER A 9 -40.29 7.23 25.65
C SER A 9 -38.86 6.71 25.67
N SER A 10 -37.93 7.36 24.96
CA SER A 10 -36.49 7.03 25.00
C SER A 10 -35.79 7.47 26.29
N ARG A 11 -36.30 8.48 27.00
CA ARG A 11 -35.73 8.96 28.28
C ARG A 11 -36.08 8.05 29.45
N LEU A 12 -37.24 7.40 29.42
CA LEU A 12 -37.68 6.50 30.49
C LEU A 12 -36.91 5.17 30.51
N LEU A 13 -36.28 4.76 29.40
CA LEU A 13 -35.47 3.54 29.33
C LEU A 13 -34.08 3.67 29.97
N ALA A 14 -33.58 4.89 30.16
CA ALA A 14 -32.24 5.16 30.71
C ALA A 14 -32.24 5.58 32.19
N GLY A 15 -33.42 5.80 32.79
CA GLY A 15 -33.58 6.32 34.15
C GLY A 15 -33.50 7.85 34.19
N GLU A 16 -34.39 8.49 34.96
CA GLU A 16 -34.57 9.96 35.03
C GLU A 16 -33.34 10.76 35.54
N LEU A 17 -32.24 10.09 35.88
CA LEU A 17 -31.01 10.70 36.40
C LEU A 17 -29.79 10.50 35.49
N ALA A 18 -29.94 9.90 34.30
CA ALA A 18 -28.83 9.75 33.37
C ALA A 18 -28.59 11.06 32.62
N ASP A 19 -27.67 11.88 33.12
CA ASP A 19 -27.15 13.04 32.42
C ASP A 19 -26.09 12.60 31.40
N PRO A 20 -26.36 12.71 30.08
CA PRO A 20 -25.41 12.33 29.04
C PRO A 20 -24.13 13.21 29.05
N GLU A 21 -24.20 14.43 29.58
CA GLU A 21 -23.03 15.31 29.68
C GLU A 21 -22.07 14.87 30.80
N ASP A 22 -22.60 14.28 31.89
CA ASP A 22 -21.77 13.69 32.94
C ASP A 22 -21.03 12.44 32.46
N ASP A 23 -21.65 11.64 31.58
CA ASP A 23 -21.01 10.47 30.98
C ASP A 23 -19.89 10.86 29.99
N GLU A 24 -20.07 11.93 29.21
CA GLU A 24 -19.02 12.47 28.35
C GLU A 24 -17.88 13.12 29.17
N ARG A 25 -18.22 13.88 30.21
CA ARG A 25 -17.24 14.53 31.09
C ARG A 25 -16.41 13.51 31.88
N ALA A 26 -17.03 12.42 32.34
CA ALA A 26 -16.33 11.33 33.01
C ALA A 26 -15.39 10.56 32.05
N ALA A 27 -15.80 10.35 30.79
CA ALA A 27 -14.97 9.71 29.77
C ALA A 27 -13.71 10.53 29.41
N ALA A 28 -13.80 11.86 29.52
CA ALA A 28 -12.67 12.77 29.28
C ALA A 28 -11.68 12.84 30.45
N LEU A 29 -12.16 12.72 31.69
CA LEU A 29 -11.35 12.93 32.90
C LEU A 29 -10.71 11.64 33.45
N HIS A 30 -11.36 10.48 33.28
CA HIS A 30 -10.89 9.19 33.82
C HIS A 30 -10.99 8.06 32.78
N PRO A 31 -10.21 8.13 31.68
CA PRO A 31 -10.34 7.20 30.56
C PRO A 31 -10.03 5.73 30.92
N GLU A 32 -9.22 5.50 31.95
CA GLU A 32 -8.81 4.16 32.38
C GLU A 32 -9.80 3.51 33.37
N GLU A 33 -10.69 4.28 34.00
CA GLU A 33 -11.60 3.76 35.05
C GLU A 33 -12.87 3.10 34.48
N ARG A 34 -13.20 3.31 33.20
CA ARG A 34 -14.36 2.70 32.54
C ARG A 34 -14.00 2.14 31.17
N LEU A 35 -13.37 0.96 31.14
CA LEU A 35 -13.39 0.13 29.93
C LEU A 35 -14.84 -0.26 29.62
N ARG A 36 -15.42 0.23 28.52
CA ARG A 36 -16.77 -0.22 28.11
C ARG A 36 -16.72 -1.73 27.89
N ARG A 37 -17.80 -2.44 28.22
CA ARG A 37 -17.88 -3.91 28.07
C ARG A 37 -17.45 -4.40 26.67
N ARG A 38 -17.77 -3.64 25.62
CA ARG A 38 -17.34 -3.91 24.24
C ARG A 38 -15.83 -3.80 24.05
N ASP A 39 -15.19 -2.84 24.72
CA ASP A 39 -13.75 -2.58 24.62
C ASP A 39 -12.98 -3.59 25.46
N PHE A 40 -13.49 -3.95 26.64
CA PHE A 40 -12.95 -5.04 27.45
C PHE A 40 -13.05 -6.39 26.72
N LEU A 41 -14.22 -6.73 26.16
CA LEU A 41 -14.39 -7.96 25.40
C LEU A 41 -13.56 -7.95 24.11
N GLY A 42 -13.49 -6.82 23.40
CA GLY A 42 -12.65 -6.67 22.21
C GLY A 42 -11.16 -6.84 22.51
N ARG A 43 -10.66 -6.20 23.56
CA ARG A 43 -9.25 -6.33 24.01
C ARG A 43 -8.95 -7.74 24.52
N THR A 44 -9.86 -8.35 25.29
CA THR A 44 -9.68 -9.73 25.81
C THR A 44 -9.71 -10.77 24.70
N ALA A 45 -10.58 -10.61 23.69
CA ALA A 45 -10.62 -11.47 22.52
C ALA A 45 -9.35 -11.35 21.65
N ALA A 46 -8.82 -10.13 21.49
CA ALA A 46 -7.55 -9.91 20.79
C ALA A 46 -6.37 -10.60 21.50
N VAL A 47 -6.28 -10.50 22.83
CA VAL A 47 -5.22 -11.14 23.63
C VAL A 47 -5.34 -12.66 23.61
N ALA A 48 -6.56 -13.21 23.74
CA ALA A 48 -6.79 -14.66 23.68
C ALA A 48 -6.52 -15.25 22.28
N GLY A 49 -6.86 -14.51 21.21
CA GLY A 49 -6.56 -14.91 19.83
C GLY A 49 -5.05 -14.92 19.53
N LEU A 50 -4.29 -13.95 20.04
CA LEU A 50 -2.84 -13.88 19.89
C LEU A 50 -2.11 -15.04 20.59
N ALA A 51 -2.57 -15.47 21.77
CA ALA A 51 -1.99 -16.61 22.49
C ALA A 51 -2.25 -17.96 21.79
N GLY A 52 -3.40 -18.11 21.11
CA GLY A 52 -3.73 -19.32 20.36
C GLY A 52 -3.03 -19.43 18.99
N LEU A 53 -2.71 -18.30 18.36
CA LEU A 53 -2.10 -18.24 17.03
C LEU A 53 -0.56 -18.26 17.05
N ALA A 54 0.07 -17.86 18.17
CA ALA A 54 1.52 -17.90 18.36
C ALA A 54 2.13 -19.32 18.27
N GLY A 55 1.32 -20.36 18.47
CA GLY A 55 1.76 -21.77 18.35
C GLY A 55 1.48 -22.43 16.99
N VAL A 56 0.81 -21.74 16.05
CA VAL A 56 0.28 -22.35 14.81
C VAL A 56 0.70 -21.57 13.55
N LEU A 57 0.97 -20.27 13.68
CA LEU A 57 1.40 -19.42 12.56
C LEU A 57 2.91 -19.11 12.64
N PRO A 58 3.59 -18.99 11.49
CA PRO A 58 4.95 -18.47 11.43
C PRO A 58 5.04 -17.07 12.05
N ALA A 59 6.17 -16.77 12.70
CA ALA A 59 6.42 -15.47 13.34
C ALA A 59 6.27 -14.32 12.33
N GLU A 60 6.68 -14.54 11.09
CA GLU A 60 6.57 -13.59 9.98
C GLU A 60 5.12 -13.26 9.65
N THR A 61 4.22 -14.24 9.69
CA THR A 61 2.78 -14.03 9.46
C THR A 61 2.16 -13.24 10.59
N LEU A 62 2.54 -13.53 11.84
CA LEU A 62 2.07 -12.80 13.01
C LEU A 62 2.55 -11.34 12.99
N ILE A 63 3.81 -11.10 12.63
CA ILE A 63 4.37 -9.75 12.49
C ILE A 63 3.67 -9.00 11.35
N ALA A 64 3.42 -9.65 10.20
CA ALA A 64 2.72 -9.04 9.08
C ALA A 64 1.27 -8.65 9.43
N GLU A 65 0.53 -9.52 10.14
CA GLU A 65 -0.83 -9.21 10.58
C GLU A 65 -0.86 -8.15 11.68
N ALA A 66 0.08 -8.19 12.64
CA ALA A 66 0.21 -7.17 13.66
C ALA A 66 0.52 -5.79 13.05
N ALA A 67 1.39 -5.74 12.03
CA ALA A 67 1.69 -4.51 11.28
C ALA A 67 0.46 -3.98 10.51
N LYS A 68 -0.33 -4.87 9.86
CA LYS A 68 -1.59 -4.50 9.20
C LYS A 68 -2.61 -3.89 10.17
N GLN A 69 -2.61 -4.35 11.42
CA GLN A 69 -3.58 -3.95 12.42
C GLN A 69 -3.15 -2.71 13.20
N ALA A 70 -1.84 -2.54 13.46
CA ALA A 70 -1.27 -1.37 14.14
C ALA A 70 -1.30 -0.09 13.29
N GLY A 71 -1.39 -0.19 11.96
CA GLY A 71 -1.37 0.95 11.04
C GLY A 71 -2.73 1.59 10.73
N ARG A 72 -3.85 1.09 11.28
CA ARG A 72 -5.19 1.58 10.92
C ARG A 72 -5.66 2.66 11.89
N THR A 73 -5.12 3.87 11.77
CA THR A 73 -5.91 5.04 12.17
C THR A 73 -7.21 5.01 11.37
N PRO A 74 -8.39 5.12 12.01
CA PRO A 74 -9.64 5.17 11.26
C PRO A 74 -9.58 6.34 10.30
N PHE A 75 -9.60 6.06 9.00
CA PHE A 75 -9.75 7.11 8.01
C PHE A 75 -11.10 7.79 8.22
N PRO A 76 -11.22 9.11 7.97
CA PRO A 76 -12.52 9.75 7.86
C PRO A 76 -13.40 8.95 6.89
N LYS A 77 -14.72 8.95 7.11
CA LYS A 77 -15.62 8.38 6.10
C LYS A 77 -15.40 9.14 4.79
N PRO A 78 -15.62 8.55 3.61
CA PRO A 78 -15.41 9.24 2.34
C PRO A 78 -16.11 10.61 2.26
N ARG A 79 -17.30 10.75 2.86
CA ARG A 79 -18.05 12.03 2.96
C ARG A 79 -17.43 13.09 3.89
N ASP A 80 -16.54 12.68 4.78
CA ASP A 80 -15.89 13.52 5.78
C ASP A 80 -14.43 13.83 5.38
N LEU A 81 -13.99 13.41 4.18
CA LEU A 81 -12.68 13.77 3.65
C LEU A 81 -12.67 15.26 3.30
N PRO A 82 -11.67 16.04 3.75
CA PRO A 82 -11.54 17.45 3.38
C PRO A 82 -10.94 17.60 1.96
N ILE A 83 -11.41 16.79 1.00
CA ILE A 83 -10.94 16.77 -0.38
C ILE A 83 -12.18 16.83 -1.30
N ASP A 84 -12.36 17.97 -1.96
CA ASP A 84 -13.47 18.18 -2.89
C ASP A 84 -13.14 17.77 -4.33
N THR A 85 -11.85 17.63 -4.67
CA THR A 85 -11.40 17.35 -6.04
C THR A 85 -10.22 16.40 -6.05
N PHE A 86 -10.34 15.34 -6.83
CA PHE A 86 -9.25 14.43 -7.15
C PHE A 86 -8.78 14.69 -8.58
N VAL A 87 -7.49 14.96 -8.73
CA VAL A 87 -6.83 14.98 -10.05
C VAL A 87 -6.01 13.72 -10.18
N VAL A 88 -6.32 12.90 -11.17
CA VAL A 88 -5.61 11.66 -11.45
C VAL A 88 -4.78 11.85 -12.70
N LEU A 89 -3.45 11.92 -12.53
CA LEU A 89 -2.50 11.88 -13.64
C LEU A 89 -2.12 10.42 -13.89
N MET A 90 -2.56 9.87 -15.02
CA MET A 90 -2.21 8.51 -15.43
C MET A 90 -1.00 8.58 -16.37
N MET A 91 0.13 8.08 -15.89
CA MET A 91 1.31 7.85 -16.74
C MET A 91 1.24 6.47 -17.36
N GLU A 92 2.09 6.21 -18.35
CA GLU A 92 2.09 4.98 -19.13
C GLU A 92 3.45 4.25 -19.06
N ASN A 93 3.40 2.93 -19.23
CA ASN A 93 4.50 2.04 -19.63
C ASN A 93 5.81 2.15 -18.84
N ARG A 94 5.74 2.46 -17.53
CA ARG A 94 6.93 2.48 -16.66
C ARG A 94 6.65 1.75 -15.35
N SER A 95 7.51 0.80 -15.01
CA SER A 95 7.45 0.10 -13.73
C SER A 95 7.91 0.99 -12.59
N PHE A 96 7.56 0.62 -11.36
CA PHE A 96 7.97 1.35 -10.17
C PHE A 96 9.51 1.43 -10.06
N ASP A 97 10.20 0.30 -10.21
CA ASP A 97 11.67 0.23 -10.10
C ASP A 97 12.37 1.07 -11.17
N HIS A 98 11.79 1.21 -12.36
CA HIS A 98 12.32 2.08 -13.41
C HIS A 98 12.44 3.54 -12.95
N TYR A 99 11.50 4.03 -12.13
CA TYR A 99 11.47 5.41 -11.65
C TYR A 99 12.07 5.59 -10.26
N PHE A 100 11.86 4.61 -9.37
CA PHE A 100 12.06 4.78 -7.94
C PHE A 100 12.90 3.68 -7.29
N GLY A 101 13.49 2.75 -8.05
CA GLY A 101 14.34 1.71 -7.46
C GLY A 101 15.61 2.23 -6.76
N TRP A 102 15.97 3.50 -6.95
CA TRP A 102 17.04 4.20 -6.23
C TRP A 102 16.56 4.84 -4.91
N HIS A 103 15.24 4.94 -4.69
CA HIS A 103 14.68 5.72 -3.59
C HIS A 103 14.89 5.00 -2.25
N PRO A 104 15.55 5.62 -1.25
CA PRO A 104 16.07 4.92 -0.07
C PRO A 104 14.98 4.36 0.88
N LYS A 105 13.73 4.80 0.71
CA LYS A 105 12.58 4.34 1.52
C LYS A 105 11.63 3.43 0.75
N ALA A 106 11.88 3.19 -0.53
CA ALA A 106 10.98 2.40 -1.36
C ALA A 106 11.35 0.92 -1.29
N ASP A 107 10.34 0.05 -1.29
CA ASP A 107 10.48 -1.38 -1.57
C ASP A 107 10.70 -1.62 -3.07
N GLY A 108 11.90 -1.30 -3.56
CA GLY A 108 12.27 -1.43 -4.97
C GLY A 108 13.78 -1.47 -5.19
N ARG A 109 14.23 -2.00 -6.33
CA ARG A 109 15.65 -2.04 -6.68
C ARG A 109 15.86 -1.99 -8.18
N ASN A 110 16.64 -1.02 -8.63
CA ASN A 110 16.93 -0.85 -10.06
C ASN A 110 18.38 -1.19 -10.45
N ALA A 111 19.34 -0.98 -9.56
CA ALA A 111 20.76 -1.16 -9.86
C ALA A 111 21.36 -2.46 -9.30
N GLY A 112 22.41 -2.93 -9.97
CA GLY A 112 23.19 -4.10 -9.55
C GLY A 112 22.40 -5.40 -9.63
N LEU A 113 21.49 -5.50 -10.59
CA LEU A 113 20.73 -6.70 -10.94
C LEU A 113 21.17 -7.20 -12.31
N ALA A 114 20.93 -8.47 -12.58
CA ALA A 114 21.10 -9.06 -13.90
C ALA A 114 20.00 -10.10 -14.13
N TYR A 115 19.67 -10.32 -15.41
CA TYR A 115 18.59 -11.19 -15.84
C TYR A 115 19.07 -12.12 -16.95
N PRO A 116 18.60 -13.38 -16.97
CA PRO A 116 19.03 -14.35 -17.96
C PRO A 116 18.49 -14.05 -19.37
N ALA A 117 19.37 -14.16 -20.36
CA ALA A 117 19.02 -14.28 -21.76
C ALA A 117 18.70 -15.73 -22.15
N LEU A 118 18.18 -15.93 -23.37
CA LEU A 118 17.84 -17.27 -23.88
C LEU A 118 19.04 -18.22 -23.97
N ASP A 119 20.24 -17.68 -24.16
CA ASP A 119 21.50 -18.45 -24.19
C ASP A 119 22.09 -18.71 -22.79
N GLY A 120 21.41 -18.25 -21.73
CA GLY A 120 21.83 -18.36 -20.34
C GLY A 120 22.87 -17.32 -19.91
N SER A 121 23.24 -16.38 -20.77
CA SER A 121 24.06 -15.23 -20.36
C SER A 121 23.25 -14.27 -19.48
N GLU A 122 23.95 -13.54 -18.61
CA GLU A 122 23.35 -12.56 -17.69
C GLU A 122 23.44 -11.16 -18.30
N VAL A 123 22.31 -10.47 -18.40
CA VAL A 123 22.20 -9.10 -18.90
C VAL A 123 21.97 -8.16 -17.71
N PRO A 124 22.91 -7.23 -17.41
CA PRO A 124 22.79 -6.36 -16.25
C PRO A 124 21.74 -5.25 -16.48
N THR A 125 21.16 -4.76 -15.38
CA THR A 125 20.39 -3.52 -15.44
C THR A 125 21.28 -2.33 -15.78
N ARG A 126 20.73 -1.36 -16.50
CA ARG A 126 21.51 -0.21 -16.99
C ARG A 126 20.79 1.11 -16.75
N HIS A 127 21.58 2.12 -16.43
CA HIS A 127 21.14 3.50 -16.39
C HIS A 127 20.85 3.97 -17.82
N LEU A 128 19.67 4.53 -18.07
CA LEU A 128 19.21 4.85 -19.43
C LEU A 128 19.75 6.18 -19.97
N THR A 129 20.12 7.13 -19.12
CA THR A 129 20.49 8.45 -19.63
C THR A 129 21.83 8.44 -20.39
N PRO A 130 21.96 9.23 -21.47
CA PRO A 130 21.03 10.27 -21.95
C PRO A 130 19.88 9.77 -22.85
N ASP A 131 19.75 8.47 -23.12
CA ASP A 131 18.66 7.91 -23.93
C ASP A 131 17.44 7.57 -23.06
N PHE A 132 16.61 8.58 -22.82
CA PHE A 132 15.41 8.43 -21.99
C PHE A 132 14.36 7.53 -22.62
N GLN A 133 14.24 7.52 -23.94
CA GLN A 133 13.08 6.93 -24.61
C GLN A 133 13.36 5.54 -25.15
N GLY A 134 14.62 5.23 -25.44
CA GLY A 134 14.98 3.94 -25.99
C GLY A 134 14.35 3.69 -27.36
N CYS A 135 14.30 4.70 -28.24
CA CYS A 135 13.59 4.58 -29.52
C CYS A 135 14.14 3.48 -30.45
N ASP A 136 15.39 3.07 -30.24
CA ASP A 136 16.04 1.99 -31.00
C ASP A 136 15.82 0.59 -30.37
N PHE A 137 15.06 0.52 -29.27
CA PHE A 137 14.73 -0.70 -28.56
C PHE A 137 13.28 -1.13 -28.81
N ARG A 138 12.98 -2.38 -28.46
CA ARG A 138 11.63 -2.92 -28.44
C ARG A 138 10.81 -2.28 -27.33
N ASP A 139 9.51 -2.17 -27.58
CA ASP A 139 8.56 -1.91 -26.51
C ASP A 139 8.47 -3.15 -25.61
N PRO A 140 8.80 -3.06 -24.31
CA PRO A 140 8.75 -4.21 -23.42
C PRO A 140 7.33 -4.79 -23.35
N ASP A 141 7.21 -6.11 -23.48
CA ASP A 141 5.93 -6.81 -23.42
C ASP A 141 5.19 -6.48 -22.12
N HIS A 142 4.02 -5.87 -22.25
CA HIS A 142 3.13 -5.49 -21.16
C HIS A 142 1.77 -6.20 -21.31
N GLY A 143 1.76 -7.34 -22.03
CA GLY A 143 0.62 -8.20 -22.25
C GLY A 143 0.47 -9.29 -21.18
N TRP A 144 -0.65 -10.01 -21.27
CA TRP A 144 -1.03 -11.04 -20.29
C TRP A 144 -0.04 -12.21 -20.22
N ILE A 145 0.46 -12.66 -21.37
CA ILE A 145 1.42 -13.77 -21.46
C ILE A 145 2.81 -13.30 -21.02
N GLY A 146 3.26 -12.16 -21.54
CA GLY A 146 4.55 -11.58 -21.17
C GLY A 146 4.66 -11.32 -19.67
N GLY A 147 3.68 -10.66 -19.05
CA GLY A 147 3.71 -10.41 -17.59
C GLY A 147 3.82 -11.67 -16.72
N ARG A 148 3.23 -12.80 -17.15
CA ARG A 148 3.38 -14.10 -16.45
C ARG A 148 4.75 -14.72 -16.65
N HIS A 149 5.27 -14.60 -17.86
CA HIS A 149 6.61 -15.05 -18.20
C HIS A 149 7.66 -14.27 -17.41
N GLN A 150 7.52 -12.95 -17.32
CA GLN A 150 8.39 -12.06 -16.55
C GLN A 150 8.34 -12.35 -15.06
N TYR A 151 7.13 -12.51 -14.49
CA TYR A 151 6.95 -12.88 -13.08
C TYR A 151 7.52 -14.26 -12.75
N ASN A 152 7.36 -15.21 -13.67
CA ASN A 152 7.92 -16.56 -13.62
C ASN A 152 7.73 -17.30 -12.28
N ALA A 153 6.49 -17.35 -11.82
CA ALA A 153 6.13 -17.94 -10.52
C ALA A 153 6.92 -17.34 -9.34
N GLY A 154 7.26 -16.05 -9.41
CA GLY A 154 7.98 -15.31 -8.38
C GLY A 154 9.50 -15.36 -8.51
N ARG A 155 10.06 -16.00 -9.55
CA ARG A 155 11.51 -15.93 -9.80
C ARG A 155 11.96 -14.59 -10.38
N MET A 156 11.04 -13.85 -11.01
CA MET A 156 11.29 -12.49 -11.50
C MET A 156 12.47 -12.43 -12.50
N ASP A 157 12.64 -13.43 -13.35
CA ASP A 157 13.82 -13.61 -14.20
C ASP A 157 13.50 -13.48 -15.72
N GLY A 158 12.24 -13.24 -16.10
CA GLY A 158 11.82 -13.22 -17.50
C GLY A 158 11.82 -11.84 -18.19
N PHE A 159 12.27 -10.78 -17.52
CA PHE A 159 12.16 -9.39 -17.99
C PHE A 159 12.91 -9.10 -19.28
N TYR A 160 14.13 -9.64 -19.45
CA TYR A 160 14.90 -9.42 -20.68
C TYR A 160 14.26 -10.08 -21.90
N THR A 161 13.75 -11.31 -21.73
CA THR A 161 13.09 -12.06 -22.81
C THR A 161 11.68 -11.54 -23.12
N GLY A 162 11.00 -10.98 -22.12
CA GLY A 162 9.65 -10.43 -22.24
C GLY A 162 8.54 -11.48 -22.33
N ASN A 163 8.72 -12.52 -23.14
CA ASN A 163 7.77 -13.60 -23.44
C ASN A 163 8.49 -14.96 -23.62
N PRO A 164 7.75 -16.08 -23.75
CA PRO A 164 8.35 -17.40 -23.97
C PRO A 164 9.17 -17.55 -25.26
N GLU A 165 8.86 -16.76 -26.29
CA GLU A 165 9.56 -16.73 -27.57
C GLU A 165 10.92 -16.00 -27.49
N GLY A 166 11.12 -15.17 -26.46
CA GLY A 166 12.34 -14.41 -26.22
C GLY A 166 12.51 -13.16 -27.09
N ASP A 167 11.44 -12.71 -27.74
CA ASP A 167 11.41 -11.51 -28.58
C ASP A 167 10.50 -10.40 -28.03
N GLY A 168 9.87 -10.63 -26.87
CA GLY A 168 8.93 -9.69 -26.26
C GLY A 168 9.61 -8.51 -25.57
N SER A 169 10.92 -8.53 -25.37
CA SER A 169 11.67 -7.43 -24.76
C SER A 169 13.12 -7.45 -25.23
N ASP A 170 13.91 -6.51 -24.70
CA ASP A 170 15.36 -6.44 -24.84
C ASP A 170 15.95 -5.68 -23.63
N GLU A 171 17.18 -5.19 -23.75
CA GLU A 171 17.88 -4.48 -22.68
C GLU A 171 17.15 -3.23 -22.17
N PHE A 172 16.21 -2.66 -22.94
CA PHE A 172 15.43 -1.51 -22.50
C PHE A 172 14.50 -1.83 -21.34
N ALA A 173 13.98 -3.07 -21.26
CA ALA A 173 13.19 -3.54 -20.12
C ALA A 173 14.00 -3.54 -18.80
N LEU A 174 15.34 -3.62 -18.90
CA LEU A 174 16.27 -3.60 -17.78
C LEU A 174 16.84 -2.19 -17.50
N GLY A 175 16.33 -1.19 -18.22
CA GLY A 175 16.68 0.20 -18.05
C GLY A 175 16.07 0.81 -16.79
N TYR A 176 16.76 1.78 -16.20
CA TYR A 176 16.24 2.57 -15.11
C TYR A 176 16.74 4.02 -15.15
N TYR A 177 16.02 4.88 -14.43
CA TYR A 177 16.46 6.22 -14.11
C TYR A 177 17.01 6.32 -12.69
N LEU A 178 17.87 7.31 -12.48
CA LEU A 178 18.31 7.81 -11.20
C LEU A 178 17.50 9.04 -10.79
N LYS A 179 17.73 9.50 -9.56
CA LYS A 179 17.04 10.67 -8.99
C LYS A 179 17.21 11.90 -9.88
N GLU A 180 18.43 12.14 -10.34
CA GLU A 180 18.83 13.30 -11.14
C GLU A 180 18.24 13.33 -12.56
N ASP A 181 17.79 12.20 -13.08
CA ASP A 181 17.22 12.12 -14.44
C ASP A 181 15.76 12.57 -14.48
N LEU A 182 15.06 12.42 -13.36
CA LEU A 182 13.63 12.64 -13.25
C LEU A 182 13.40 14.02 -12.65
N GLY A 183 13.08 15.02 -13.46
CA GLY A 183 12.97 16.41 -12.99
C GLY A 183 12.07 16.61 -11.75
N PHE A 184 10.76 16.70 -11.94
CA PHE A 184 9.83 16.99 -10.81
C PHE A 184 9.54 15.77 -9.91
N ILE A 185 9.59 14.56 -10.48
CA ILE A 185 9.06 13.33 -9.87
C ILE A 185 9.69 12.99 -8.49
N PRO A 186 11.02 13.04 -8.30
CA PRO A 186 11.67 12.79 -7.01
C PRO A 186 11.26 13.77 -5.93
N HIS A 187 11.04 15.04 -6.29
CA HIS A 187 10.62 16.06 -5.33
C HIS A 187 9.20 15.77 -4.82
N ALA A 188 8.31 15.30 -5.69
CA ALA A 188 6.98 14.86 -5.27
C ALA A 188 7.05 13.61 -4.39
N ALA A 189 7.89 12.63 -4.74
CA ALA A 189 8.08 11.42 -3.95
C ALA A 189 8.66 11.69 -2.55
N ASP A 190 9.60 12.64 -2.42
CA ASP A 190 10.19 13.04 -1.14
C ASP A 190 9.18 13.82 -0.26
N ALA A 191 8.29 14.61 -0.87
CA ALA A 191 7.37 15.51 -0.16
C ALA A 191 6.02 14.88 0.19
N PHE A 192 5.58 13.88 -0.55
CA PHE A 192 4.26 13.24 -0.41
C PHE A 192 4.37 11.72 -0.20
N THR A 193 3.22 11.05 -0.17
CA THR A 193 3.18 9.58 -0.04
C THR A 193 3.52 8.93 -1.37
N LEU A 194 4.63 8.20 -1.41
CA LEU A 194 4.95 7.25 -2.47
C LEU A 194 4.40 5.86 -2.09
N TYR A 195 3.52 5.31 -2.93
CA TYR A 195 3.01 3.95 -2.76
C TYR A 195 3.94 2.97 -3.49
N ASP A 196 4.70 2.18 -2.74
CA ASP A 196 5.69 1.21 -3.26
C ASP A 196 5.15 -0.23 -3.35
N ARG A 197 3.88 -0.44 -3.00
CA ARG A 197 3.21 -1.75 -3.03
C ARG A 197 1.77 -1.65 -3.59
N TRP A 198 1.61 -0.97 -4.71
CA TRP A 198 0.34 -0.79 -5.44
C TRP A 198 0.38 -1.58 -6.75
N PHE A 199 -0.52 -2.56 -6.92
CA PHE A 199 -0.59 -3.48 -8.06
C PHE A 199 -2.05 -3.78 -8.44
#